data_AF-A0A0J6S978-F1
#
_entry.id   AF-A0A0J6S978-F1
#
_cell.length_a   1.000
_cell.length_b   1.000
_cell.length_c   1.000
_cell.angle_alpha   90.00
_cell.angle_beta   90.00
_cell.angle_gamma   90.00
#
_symmetry.space_group_name_H-M   'P 1'
#
loop_
_entity.id
_entity.type
_entity.pdbx_description
1 polymer ?
#
loop_
_entity_poly.entity_id
_entity_poly.type
_entity_poly.pdbx_seq_one_letter_code
_entity_poly.pdbx_strand_id
1 'polypeptide(L)'
;MLAATGPASAVDGTCARDLLVAQSSQRVAIERLETLGDSEADRCRGWRQHVDTMRRAATVYGRCLSGSERSERLAQVQGSEKEFSELLRTRCKGR
;
A
#
# COMPACT_ATOMS: atom_id res chain seq x y z
N MET A 1 -14.48 7.34 42.47
CA MET A 1 -13.41 7.68 41.50
C MET A 1 -14.00 7.50 40.11
N LEU A 2 -14.23 8.59 39.36
CA LEU A 2 -14.68 8.50 37.96
C LEU A 2 -13.46 8.33 37.05
N ALA A 3 -13.44 7.24 36.27
CA ALA A 3 -12.42 6.98 35.26
C ALA A 3 -12.68 7.86 34.03
N ALA A 4 -11.67 8.64 33.64
CA ALA A 4 -11.67 9.37 32.38
C ALA A 4 -11.51 8.38 31.21
N THR A 5 -12.56 8.22 30.40
CA THR A 5 -12.48 7.50 29.13
C THR A 5 -11.76 8.41 28.12
N GLY A 6 -10.45 8.25 28.03
CA GLY A 6 -9.65 8.90 26.98
C GLY A 6 -9.97 8.33 25.59
N PRO A 7 -9.67 9.06 24.50
CA PRO A 7 -10.12 8.77 23.13
C PRO A 7 -9.41 7.58 22.45
N ALA A 8 -8.86 6.63 23.21
CA ALA A 8 -8.11 5.48 22.68
C ALA A 8 -8.92 4.70 21.63
N SER A 9 -10.24 4.55 21.83
CA SER A 9 -11.12 3.81 20.93
C SER A 9 -11.28 4.43 19.54
N ALA A 10 -11.14 5.76 19.40
CA ALA A 10 -11.32 6.42 18.10
C ALA A 10 -10.12 6.20 17.17
N VAL A 11 -8.91 6.26 17.73
CA VAL A 11 -7.66 6.01 16.98
C VAL A 11 -7.58 4.55 16.54
N ASP A 12 -7.93 3.62 17.43
CA ASP A 12 -7.95 2.19 17.13
C ASP A 12 -9.01 1.84 16.06
N GLY A 13 -10.20 2.46 16.14
CA GLY A 13 -11.26 2.28 15.15
C GLY A 13 -10.92 2.82 13.76
N THR A 14 -10.25 3.97 13.68
CA THR A 14 -9.74 4.51 12.41
C THR A 14 -8.64 3.62 11.85
N CYS A 15 -7.70 3.16 12.67
CA CYS A 15 -6.65 2.27 12.20
C CYS A 15 -7.16 0.92 11.74
N ALA A 16 -8.14 0.31 12.42
CA ALA A 16 -8.76 -0.94 11.97
C ALA A 16 -9.37 -0.80 10.57
N ARG A 17 -10.11 0.28 10.31
CA ARG A 17 -10.70 0.56 8.99
C ARG A 17 -9.62 0.78 7.94
N ASP A 18 -8.64 1.63 8.23
CA ASP A 18 -7.61 1.99 7.26
C ASP A 18 -6.74 0.78 6.91
N LEU A 19 -6.46 -0.12 7.88
CA LEU A 19 -5.74 -1.37 7.64
C LEU A 19 -6.52 -2.32 6.73
N LEU A 20 -7.83 -2.44 6.90
CA LEU A 20 -8.66 -3.26 6.01
C LEU A 20 -8.67 -2.69 4.59
N VAL A 21 -8.80 -1.37 4.45
CA VAL A 21 -8.75 -0.70 3.15
C VAL A 21 -7.37 -0.86 2.49
N ALA A 22 -6.28 -0.67 3.23
CA ALA A 22 -4.92 -0.82 2.74
C ALA A 22 -4.64 -2.26 2.26
N GLN A 23 -5.01 -3.27 3.05
CA GLN A 23 -4.84 -4.68 2.68
C GLN A 23 -5.68 -5.06 1.45
N SER A 24 -6.93 -4.61 1.38
CA SER A 24 -7.78 -4.85 0.21
C SER A 24 -7.22 -4.18 -1.05
N SER A 25 -6.80 -2.92 -0.94
CA SER A 25 -6.22 -2.18 -2.06
C SER A 25 -4.91 -2.80 -2.55
N GLN A 26 -4.06 -3.25 -1.62
CA GLN A 26 -2.84 -3.97 -1.94
C GLN A 26 -3.13 -5.23 -2.76
N ARG A 27 -4.08 -6.06 -2.30
CA ARG A 27 -4.47 -7.29 -3.01
C ARG A 27 -5.00 -6.99 -4.41
N VAL A 28 -5.93 -6.04 -4.54
CA VAL A 28 -6.51 -5.64 -5.83
C VAL A 28 -5.45 -5.08 -6.77
N ALA A 29 -4.47 -4.32 -6.25
CA ALA A 29 -3.38 -3.80 -7.07
C ALA A 29 -2.50 -4.93 -7.65
N ILE A 30 -2.23 -5.97 -6.86
CA ILE A 30 -1.49 -7.16 -7.31
C ILE A 30 -2.28 -7.91 -8.38
N GLU A 31 -3.56 -8.22 -8.13
CA GLU A 31 -4.45 -8.89 -9.10
C GLU A 31 -4.54 -8.09 -10.42
N ARG A 32 -4.52 -6.76 -10.33
CA ARG A 32 -4.56 -5.90 -11.52
C ARG A 32 -3.30 -5.99 -12.38
N LEU A 33 -2.16 -6.38 -11.83
CA LEU A 33 -0.93 -6.60 -12.61
C LEU A 33 -1.10 -7.75 -13.62
N GLU A 34 -1.91 -8.75 -13.28
CA GLU A 34 -2.17 -9.92 -14.12
C GLU A 34 -3.11 -9.59 -15.30
N THR A 35 -3.85 -8.49 -15.20
CA THR A 35 -4.87 -8.08 -16.18
C THR A 35 -4.48 -6.81 -16.94
N LEU A 36 -3.20 -6.41 -16.90
CA LEU A 36 -2.71 -5.28 -17.68
C LEU A 36 -2.76 -5.60 -19.18
N GLY A 37 -3.14 -4.59 -19.97
CA GLY A 37 -3.14 -4.71 -21.43
C GLY A 37 -1.74 -4.92 -22.01
N ASP A 38 -1.70 -5.43 -23.25
CA ASP A 38 -0.46 -5.84 -23.92
C ASP A 38 0.42 -4.69 -24.40
N SER A 39 -0.10 -3.46 -24.43
CA SER A 39 0.69 -2.30 -24.84
C SER A 39 1.63 -1.84 -23.71
N GLU A 40 2.80 -1.30 -24.06
CA GLU A 40 3.67 -0.68 -23.04
C GLU A 40 2.98 0.48 -22.33
N ALA A 41 2.13 1.23 -23.03
CA ALA A 41 1.37 2.33 -22.43
C ALA A 41 0.41 1.83 -21.33
N ASP A 42 -0.29 0.70 -21.56
CA ASP A 42 -1.15 0.07 -20.57
C ASP A 42 -0.35 -0.43 -19.37
N ARG A 43 0.74 -1.17 -19.62
CA ARG A 43 1.64 -1.66 -18.57
C ARG A 43 2.18 -0.51 -17.71
N CYS A 44 2.68 0.55 -18.34
CA CYS A 44 3.20 1.71 -17.63
C CYS A 44 2.14 2.45 -16.82
N ARG A 45 0.88 2.53 -17.27
CA ARG A 45 -0.21 3.07 -16.45
C ARG A 45 -0.51 2.19 -15.25
N GLY A 46 -0.58 0.87 -15.46
CA GLY A 46 -0.79 -0.13 -14.42
C GLY A 46 0.28 -0.09 -13.33
N TRP A 47 1.56 -0.12 -13.72
CA TRP A 47 2.68 -0.07 -12.79
C TRP A 47 2.73 1.21 -11.97
N ARG A 48 2.39 2.37 -12.56
CA ARG A 48 2.28 3.64 -11.81
C ARG A 48 1.18 3.57 -10.74
N GLN A 49 0.02 3.00 -11.09
CA GLN A 49 -1.07 2.84 -10.13
C GLN A 49 -0.73 1.84 -9.02
N HIS A 50 -0.01 0.76 -9.35
CA HIS A 50 0.49 -0.21 -8.38
C HIS A 50 1.45 0.44 -7.38
N VAL A 51 2.48 1.16 -7.86
CA VAL A 51 3.46 1.89 -7.03
C VAL A 51 2.77 2.88 -6.08
N ASP A 52 1.82 3.67 -6.58
CA ASP A 52 1.04 4.61 -5.77
C ASP A 52 0.24 3.89 -4.66
N THR A 53 -0.36 2.74 -4.97
CA THR A 53 -1.08 1.93 -3.99
C THR A 53 -0.15 1.38 -2.91
N MET A 54 1.02 0.85 -3.28
CA MET A 54 2.00 0.33 -2.31
C MET A 54 2.52 1.43 -1.37
N ARG A 55 2.78 2.64 -1.87
CA ARG A 55 3.18 3.80 -1.05
C ARG A 55 2.11 4.21 -0.03
N ARG A 56 0.85 4.19 -0.45
CA ARG A 56 -0.29 4.48 0.45
C ARG A 56 -0.43 3.41 1.52
N ALA A 57 -0.34 2.14 1.13
CA ALA A 57 -0.37 1.02 2.07
C ALA A 57 0.79 1.11 3.09
N ALA A 58 2.01 1.42 2.64
CA ALA A 58 3.16 1.63 3.51
C ALA A 58 2.93 2.72 4.56
N THR A 59 2.29 3.83 4.16
CA THR A 59 1.94 4.92 5.08
C THR A 59 0.97 4.46 6.16
N VAL A 60 -0.07 3.71 5.79
CA VAL A 60 -1.05 3.16 6.75
C VAL A 60 -0.40 2.14 7.67
N TYR A 61 0.37 1.19 7.14
CA TYR A 61 1.06 0.17 7.93
C TYR A 61 2.06 0.78 8.92
N GLY A 62 2.82 1.79 8.50
CA GLY A 62 3.75 2.51 9.36
C GLY A 62 3.05 3.23 10.52
N ARG A 63 1.87 3.78 10.29
CA ARG A 63 1.09 4.49 11.32
C ARG A 63 0.31 3.55 12.25
N CYS A 64 -0.31 2.52 11.70
CA CYS A 64 -1.35 1.74 12.39
C CYS A 64 -0.91 0.35 12.89
N LEU A 65 0.18 -0.23 12.38
CA LEU A 65 0.73 -1.50 12.89
C LEU A 65 1.86 -1.24 13.87
N SER A 66 2.37 -2.27 14.55
CA SER A 66 3.60 -2.20 15.35
C SER A 66 4.36 -3.53 15.31
N GLY A 67 5.55 -3.59 15.91
CA GLY A 67 6.32 -4.83 16.07
C GLY A 67 6.72 -5.52 14.76
N SER A 68 6.74 -6.86 14.79
CA SER A 68 7.07 -7.69 13.62
C SER A 68 6.05 -7.53 12.50
N GLU A 69 4.76 -7.42 12.83
CA GLU A 69 3.69 -7.25 11.84
C GLU A 69 3.91 -5.97 11.00
N ARG A 70 4.23 -4.84 11.64
CA ARG A 70 4.60 -3.62 10.90
C ARG A 70 5.78 -3.88 9.97
N SER A 71 6.82 -4.53 10.47
CA SER A 71 8.06 -4.74 9.72
C SER A 71 7.84 -5.63 8.49
N GLU A 72 7.11 -6.73 8.64
CA GLU A 72 6.76 -7.66 7.57
C GLU A 72 5.88 -7.00 6.51
N ARG A 73 4.82 -6.30 6.95
CA ARG A 73 3.89 -5.62 6.04
C ARG A 73 4.58 -4.49 5.28
N LEU A 74 5.45 -3.73 5.93
CA LEU A 74 6.24 -2.68 5.29
C LEU A 74 7.23 -3.28 4.27
N ALA A 75 7.96 -4.33 4.64
CA ALA A 75 8.91 -4.97 3.74
C ALA A 75 8.23 -5.47 2.46
N GLN A 76 7.04 -6.05 2.59
CA GLN A 76 6.26 -6.52 1.45
C GLN A 76 5.90 -5.39 0.47
N VAL A 77 5.28 -4.32 0.97
CA VAL A 77 4.82 -3.23 0.08
C VAL A 77 5.98 -2.39 -0.44
N GLN A 78 7.02 -2.16 0.36
CA GLN A 78 8.20 -1.39 -0.06
C GLN A 78 9.06 -2.18 -1.06
N GLY A 79 9.18 -3.50 -0.90
CA GLY A 79 9.86 -4.35 -1.87
C GLY A 79 9.20 -4.28 -3.24
N SER A 80 7.87 -4.43 -3.27
CA SER A 80 7.10 -4.32 -4.52
C SER A 80 7.14 -2.90 -5.09
N GLU A 81 7.00 -1.87 -4.26
CA GLU A 81 7.11 -0.47 -4.68
C GLU A 81 8.45 -0.17 -5.38
N LYS A 82 9.56 -0.67 -4.81
CA LYS A 82 10.89 -0.51 -5.38
C LYS A 82 11.02 -1.21 -6.73
N GLU A 83 10.62 -2.48 -6.80
CA GLU A 83 10.68 -3.29 -8.02
C GLU A 83 9.95 -2.61 -9.18
N PHE A 84 8.69 -2.22 -8.96
CA PHE A 84 7.89 -1.58 -10.00
C PHE A 84 8.36 -0.15 -10.31
N SER A 85 8.92 0.57 -9.34
CA SER A 85 9.56 1.86 -9.61
C SER A 85 10.79 1.72 -10.52
N GLU A 86 11.56 0.64 -10.38
CA GLU A 86 12.69 0.34 -11.28
C GLU A 86 12.22 -0.03 -12.69
N LEU A 87 11.14 -0.82 -12.82
CA LEU A 87 10.49 -1.09 -14.12
C LEU A 87 10.02 0.20 -14.78
N LEU A 88 9.38 1.10 -14.03
CA LEU A 88 8.97 2.40 -14.54
C LEU A 88 10.17 3.21 -15.03
N ARG A 89 11.26 3.29 -14.27
CA ARG A 89 12.46 4.05 -14.67
C ARG A 89 13.11 3.51 -15.94
N THR A 90 13.11 2.19 -16.12
CA THR A 90 13.82 1.53 -17.23
C THR A 90 12.99 1.37 -18.50
N ARG A 91 11.67 1.17 -18.36
CA ARG A 91 10.74 0.88 -19.47
C ARG A 91 9.84 2.05 -19.80
N CYS A 92 9.39 2.77 -18.78
CA CYS A 92 8.43 3.86 -18.92
C CYS A 92 9.18 5.19 -18.86
N LYS A 93 9.83 5.57 -19.97
CA LYS A 93 10.45 6.90 -20.09
C LYS A 93 9.40 7.97 -19.75
N GLY A 94 9.89 9.03 -19.07
CA GLY A 94 9.12 10.04 -18.34
C GLY A 94 7.77 10.42 -18.94
N ARG A 95 6.81 10.62 -18.04
CA ARG A 95 5.41 11.01 -18.23
C ARG A 95 5.06 11.61 -19.59
#